data_AF-A0A353K1C1-F1
#
_entry.id   AF-A0A353K1C1-F1
#
_cell.length_a   1.000
_cell.length_b   1.000
_cell.length_c   1.000
_cell.angle_alpha   90.00
_cell.angle_beta   90.00
_cell.angle_gamma   90.00
#
_symmetry.space_group_name_H-M   'P 1'
#
loop_
_entity.id
_entity.type
_entity.pdbx_description
1 polymer ?
#
loop_
_entity_poly.entity_id
_entity_poly.type
_entity_poly.pdbx_seq_one_letter_code
_entity_poly.pdbx_strand_id
1 'polypeptide(L)' 'MEKAISLSNINLCENSLSNYKLSDVPVGKSCKVKTLNATGLLRNRMLDIGIIPGTQIKVIRHNYTGDAAAFNI' A
#
# COMPACT_ATOMS: atom_id res chain seq x y z
N MET A 1 2.72 35.29 1.60
CA MET A 1 2.39 34.41 0.46
C MET A 1 2.52 32.99 0.96
N GLU A 2 1.42 32.38 1.39
CA GLU A 2 1.35 30.93 1.60
C GLU A 2 -0.08 30.54 1.26
N LYS A 3 -0.22 29.78 0.17
CA LYS A 3 -1.50 29.33 -0.36
C LYS A 3 -1.36 27.86 -0.68
N ALA A 4 -2.04 27.02 0.10
CA ALA A 4 -2.66 25.78 -0.35
C ALA A 4 -3.56 25.24 0.76
N ILE A 5 -4.82 25.68 0.77
CA ILE A 5 -5.91 24.88 1.31
C ILE A 5 -6.27 23.89 0.20
N SER A 6 -6.39 22.61 0.52
CA SER A 6 -7.31 21.70 -0.17
C SER A 6 -7.61 20.50 0.73
N LEU A 7 -8.59 20.69 1.60
CA LEU A 7 -9.43 19.58 2.07
C LEU A 7 -10.27 19.13 0.88
N SER A 8 -9.94 18.01 0.25
CA SER A 8 -10.85 17.35 -0.69
C SER A 8 -11.51 16.15 0.01
N ASN A 9 -12.76 16.39 0.40
CA ASN A 9 -13.72 15.36 0.75
C ASN A 9 -13.83 14.31 -0.36
N ILE A 10 -13.90 13.05 0.10
CA ILE A 10 -14.77 11.96 -0.36
C ILE A 10 -15.09 11.97 -1.86
N ASN A 11 -14.52 11.00 -2.58
CA ASN A 11 -15.17 10.15 -3.59
C ASN A 11 -14.06 9.32 -4.24
N LEU A 12 -13.93 8.05 -3.87
CA LEU A 12 -13.24 7.10 -4.74
C LEU A 12 -14.31 6.17 -5.30
N CYS A 13 -15.07 6.75 -6.22
CA CYS A 13 -15.78 6.02 -7.24
C CYS A 13 -14.79 5.18 -8.04
N GLU A 14 -15.32 4.06 -8.50
CA GLU A 14 -14.65 2.96 -9.17
C GLU A 14 -13.92 3.37 -10.46
N ASN A 15 -12.98 2.50 -10.85
CA ASN A 15 -12.21 2.48 -12.10
C ASN A 15 -11.01 3.43 -12.23
N SER A 16 -9.82 2.91 -11.90
CA SER A 16 -8.59 3.28 -12.63
C SER A 16 -7.53 2.20 -12.44
N LEU A 17 -6.87 1.84 -13.54
CA LEU A 17 -5.86 0.79 -13.64
C LEU A 17 -4.51 1.22 -13.02
N SER A 18 -4.52 1.97 -11.91
CA SER A 18 -3.33 2.59 -11.34
C SER A 18 -2.64 1.65 -10.34
N ASN A 19 -1.40 1.28 -10.65
CA ASN A 19 -0.54 0.57 -9.72
C ASN A 19 0.08 1.61 -8.76
N TYR A 20 -0.32 1.59 -7.49
CA TYR A 20 0.32 2.37 -6.43
C TYR A 20 1.23 1.48 -5.58
N LYS A 21 2.26 2.05 -4.96
CA LYS A 21 3.13 1.30 -4.07
C LYS A 21 2.40 1.01 -2.76
N LEU A 22 2.80 -0.07 -2.09
CA LEU A 22 2.26 -0.40 -0.77
C LEU A 22 2.57 0.70 0.26
N SER A 23 3.69 1.42 0.13
CA SER A 23 4.06 2.56 0.97
C SER A 23 3.17 3.80 0.79
N ASP A 24 2.46 3.92 -0.34
CA ASP A 24 1.57 5.06 -0.59
C ASP A 24 0.18 4.85 0.03
N VAL A 25 -0.08 3.64 0.55
CA VAL A 25 -1.39 3.28 1.11
C VAL A 25 -1.49 3.87 2.53
N PRO A 26 -2.52 4.69 2.82
CA PRO A 26 -2.65 5.31 4.14
C PRO A 26 -2.81 4.27 5.25
N VAL A 27 -2.35 4.61 6.45
CA VAL A 27 -2.59 3.80 7.65
C VAL A 27 -4.09 3.59 7.86
N GLY A 28 -4.48 2.36 8.17
CA GLY A 28 -5.87 1.96 8.37
C GLY A 28 -6.61 1.60 7.08
N LYS A 29 -6.05 1.90 5.90
CA LYS A 29 -6.60 1.45 4.61
C LYS A 29 -6.10 0.06 4.27
N SER A 30 -6.85 -0.59 3.38
CA SER A 30 -6.52 -1.90 2.84
C SER A 30 -6.35 -1.81 1.33
N CYS A 31 -5.43 -2.59 0.80
CA CYS A 31 -5.18 -2.72 -0.63
C CYS A 31 -5.06 -4.20 -1.00
N LYS A 32 -5.14 -4.51 -2.28
CA LYS A 32 -4.96 -5.86 -2.79
C LYS A 32 -3.65 -5.93 -3.57
N VAL A 33 -2.81 -6.92 -3.27
CA VAL A 33 -1.56 -7.13 -3.99
C VAL A 33 -1.88 -7.49 -5.43
N LYS A 34 -1.44 -6.68 -6.39
CA LYS A 34 -1.65 -6.95 -7.82
C LYS A 34 -0.45 -7.66 -8.43
N THR A 35 0.76 -7.17 -8.15
CA THR A 35 2.02 -7.74 -8.63
C THR A 35 3.11 -7.53 -7.58
N LEU A 36 4.11 -8.43 -7.57
CA LEU A 36 5.30 -8.30 -6.74
C LEU A 36 6.49 -7.98 -7.63
N ASN A 37 7.04 -6.78 -7.48
CA ASN A 37 8.25 -6.33 -8.17
C ASN A 37 9.52 -6.66 -7.36
N ALA A 38 9.50 -7.77 -6.62
CA ALA A 38 10.63 -8.29 -5.85
C ALA A 38 11.26 -9.46 -6.60
N THR A 39 12.58 -9.58 -6.49
CA THR A 39 13.36 -10.69 -7.08
C THR A 39 14.20 -11.39 -6.01
N GLY A 40 14.63 -12.62 -6.34
CA GLY A 40 15.51 -13.42 -5.48
C GLY A 40 14.93 -13.68 -4.09
N LEU A 41 15.79 -13.56 -3.06
CA LEU A 41 15.45 -13.87 -1.67
C LEU A 41 14.25 -13.06 -1.15
N LEU A 42 14.15 -11.79 -1.53
CA LEU A 42 13.09 -10.90 -1.02
C LEU A 42 11.71 -11.32 -1.52
N ARG A 43 11.62 -11.81 -2.76
CA ARG A 43 10.39 -12.42 -3.29
C ARG A 43 10.03 -13.68 -2.52
N ASN A 44 10.98 -14.56 -2.28
CA ASN A 44 10.73 -15.80 -1.55
C ASN A 44 10.25 -15.51 -0.13
N ARG A 45 10.88 -14.57 0.57
CA ARG A 45 10.43 -14.13 1.91
C ARG A 45 9.00 -13.59 1.89
N MET A 46 8.64 -12.78 0.89
CA MET A 46 7.26 -12.29 0.73
C MET A 46 6.27 -13.44 0.53
N LEU A 47 6.63 -14.44 -0.28
CA LEU A 47 5.78 -15.62 -0.50
C LEU A 47 5.66 -16.47 0.78
N ASP A 48 6.76 -16.67 1.51
CA ASP A 48 6.81 -17.44 2.76
C ASP A 48 5.89 -16.84 3.84
N ILE A 49 5.74 -15.50 3.87
CA ILE A 49 4.84 -14.80 4.81
C ILE A 49 3.42 -14.60 4.27
N GLY A 50 3.09 -15.14 3.08
CA GLY A 50 1.74 -15.09 2.50
C GLY A 50 1.42 -13.84 1.68
N ILE A 51 2.42 -13.02 1.34
CA ILE A 51 2.25 -11.91 0.39
C ILE A 51 2.29 -12.49 -1.02
N ILE A 52 1.11 -12.79 -1.58
CA ILE A 52 0.92 -13.25 -2.95
C ILE A 52 -0.02 -12.29 -3.71
N PRO A 53 0.07 -12.23 -5.06
CA PRO A 53 -0.95 -11.54 -5.85
C PRO A 53 -2.35 -12.05 -5.50
N GLY A 54 -3.24 -11.14 -5.15
CA GLY A 54 -4.59 -11.45 -4.68
C GLY A 54 -4.77 -11.30 -3.17
N THR A 55 -3.70 -11.27 -2.38
CA THR A 55 -3.78 -11.06 -0.93
C THR A 55 -4.24 -9.65 -0.59
N GLN A 56 -5.15 -9.54 0.38
CA GLN A 56 -5.56 -8.25 0.92
C GLN A 56 -4.64 -7.86 2.07
N ILE A 57 -4.02 -6.69 1.97
CA ILE A 57 -3.10 -6.17 2.97
C ILE A 57 -3.74 -4.95 3.62
N LYS A 58 -3.80 -4.92 4.95
CA LYS A 58 -4.17 -3.73 5.74
C LYS A 58 -2.94 -3.07 6.32
N VAL A 59 -2.75 -1.79 6.05
CA VAL A 59 -1.63 -1.01 6.61
C VAL A 59 -1.94 -0.66 8.06
N ILE A 60 -1.10 -1.15 8.98
CA ILE A 60 -1.23 -0.86 10.41
C ILE A 60 -0.39 0.36 10.78
N ARG A 61 0.80 0.51 10.20
CA ARG A 61 1.72 1.60 10.54
C ARG A 61 2.75 1.86 9.44
N HIS A 62 3.11 3.13 9.25
CA HIS A 62 4.33 3.54 8.57
C HIS A 62 5.48 3.67 9.58
N ASN A 63 6.72 3.46 9.14
CA ASN A 63 7.88 3.87 9.91
C ASN A 63 8.06 5.41 9.83
N TYR A 64 9.06 5.92 10.53
CA TYR A 64 9.40 7.35 10.51
C TYR A 64 9.82 7.86 9.12
N THR A 65 10.31 6.99 8.22
CA THR A 65 10.71 7.34 6.85
C THR A 65 9.57 7.30 5.84
N GLY A 66 8.36 6.94 6.27
CA GLY A 66 7.18 6.85 5.41
C GLY A 66 7.00 5.51 4.69
N ASP A 67 7.88 4.52 4.94
CA ASP A 67 7.69 3.17 4.43
C ASP A 67 6.72 2.39 5.30
N ALA A 68 5.86 1.59 4.67
CA ALA A 68 4.90 0.80 5.41
C ALA A 68 5.60 -0.36 6.13
N ALA A 69 5.45 -0.39 7.46
CA ALA A 69 6.29 -1.18 8.36
C ALA A 69 5.54 -2.33 9.02
N ALA A 70 4.22 -2.23 9.14
CA ALA A 70 3.38 -3.25 9.74
C ALA A 70 2.11 -3.45 8.93
N PHE A 71 1.81 -4.72 8.66
CA PHE A 71 0.71 -5.13 7.80
C PHE A 71 -0.04 -6.30 8.42
N ASN A 72 -1.36 -6.34 8.24
CA ASN A 72 -2.16 -7.53 8.49
C ASN A 72 -2.48 -8.21 7.16
N ILE A 73 -2.30 -9.53 7.12
CA ILE A 73 -2.39 -10.38 5.92
C ILE A 73 -3.45 -11.46 6.17
#